data_AF-A0A644YCZ9-F1
#
_entry.id   AF-A0A644YCZ9-F1
#
_cell.length_a   1.000
_cell.length_b   1.000
_cell.length_c   1.000
_cell.angle_alpha   90.00
_cell.angle_beta   90.00
_cell.angle_gamma   90.00
#
_symmetry.space_group_name_H-M   'P 1'
#
loop_
_entity.id
_entity.type
_entity.pdbx_description
1 polymer ?
#
loop_
_entity_poly.entity_id
_entity_poly.type
_entity_poly.pdbx_seq_one_letter_code
_entity_poly.pdbx_strand_id
1 'polypeptide(L)'
;MGDLRLTVTAGGDEFLALGDLEGDPTLPGEVCYLDNVGAVCRCWNWRDGQRTMATEKTKNAFMVIECVDPSRIEALRAAMEELAKGVTEYLGGTVAEAKIMTKEDAVLEL
;
A
#
# COMPACT_ATOMS: atom_id res chain seq x y z
N MET A 1 -9.35 3.51 7.47
CA MET A 1 -8.82 4.22 8.66
C MET A 1 -8.42 3.19 9.70
N GLY A 2 -7.25 3.38 10.30
CA GLY A 2 -6.52 2.36 11.06
C GLY A 2 -5.26 1.92 10.33
N ASP A 3 -4.48 1.04 10.97
CA ASP A 3 -3.20 0.57 10.46
C ASP A 3 -3.33 -0.13 9.11
N LEU A 4 -2.29 -0.02 8.29
CA LEU A 4 -2.19 -0.70 7.01
C LEU A 4 -1.62 -2.09 7.22
N ARG A 5 -2.33 -3.11 6.74
CA ARG A 5 -1.96 -4.52 6.90
C ARG A 5 -1.69 -5.16 5.55
N LEU A 6 -0.50 -5.71 5.35
CA LEU A 6 -0.18 -6.55 4.18
C LEU A 6 -0.55 -8.00 4.51
N THR A 7 -1.60 -8.54 3.90
CA THR A 7 -2.10 -9.87 4.28
C THR A 7 -2.64 -10.64 3.10
N VAL A 8 -2.75 -11.96 3.27
CA VAL A 8 -3.63 -12.80 2.44
C VAL A 8 -5.04 -12.70 2.99
N THR A 9 -5.99 -12.24 2.19
CA THR A 9 -7.38 -12.07 2.63
C THR A 9 -8.18 -13.38 2.58
N ALA A 10 -9.18 -13.50 3.46
CA ALA A 10 -10.22 -14.53 3.39
C ALA A 10 -11.28 -14.23 2.32
N GLY A 11 -11.25 -13.05 1.70
CA GLY A 11 -12.22 -12.57 0.73
C GLY A 11 -13.39 -11.81 1.36
N GLY A 12 -14.06 -11.01 0.54
CA GLY A 12 -15.25 -10.24 0.93
C GLY A 12 -14.97 -8.86 1.54
N ASP A 13 -13.71 -8.39 1.56
CA ASP A 13 -13.40 -7.03 2.00
C ASP A 13 -13.96 -6.02 0.99
N GLU A 14 -14.53 -4.92 1.50
CA GLU A 14 -15.08 -3.86 0.66
C GLU A 14 -14.00 -3.25 -0.23
N PHE A 15 -14.29 -3.17 -1.53
CA PHE A 15 -13.40 -2.57 -2.51
C PHE A 15 -14.16 -2.06 -3.73
N LEU A 16 -13.76 -0.89 -4.21
CA LEU A 16 -14.16 -0.31 -5.48
C LEU A 16 -12.87 0.16 -6.15
N ALA A 17 -12.53 -0.42 -7.30
CA ALA A 17 -11.30 -0.06 -7.99
C ALA A 17 -11.37 1.36 -8.54
N LEU A 18 -10.22 2.01 -8.64
CA LEU A 18 -10.15 3.34 -9.23
C LEU A 18 -10.61 3.33 -10.70
N GLY A 19 -11.68 4.06 -10.98
CA GLY A 19 -12.25 4.18 -12.32
C GLY A 19 -13.42 3.23 -12.60
N ASP A 20 -13.68 2.27 -11.71
CA ASP A 20 -14.82 1.37 -11.79
C ASP A 20 -16.06 2.01 -11.15
N LEU A 21 -17.25 1.54 -11.53
CA LEU A 21 -18.54 2.03 -11.01
C LEU A 21 -19.21 1.04 -10.06
N GLU A 22 -18.77 -0.22 -10.07
CA GLU A 22 -19.35 -1.30 -9.29
C GLU A 22 -18.31 -1.87 -8.33
N GLY A 23 -18.77 -2.23 -7.13
CA GLY A 23 -17.91 -2.84 -6.12
C GLY A 23 -17.38 -4.19 -6.60
N ASP A 24 -16.11 -4.45 -6.31
CA ASP A 24 -15.42 -5.69 -6.63
C ASP A 24 -14.69 -6.16 -5.36
N PRO A 25 -15.41 -6.80 -4.41
CA PRO A 25 -14.83 -7.23 -3.14
C PRO A 25 -13.64 -8.17 -3.33
N THR A 26 -12.78 -8.26 -2.31
CA THR A 26 -11.62 -9.16 -2.38
C THR A 26 -12.01 -10.61 -2.61
N LEU A 27 -11.18 -11.35 -3.34
CA LEU A 27 -11.30 -12.80 -3.47
C LEU A 27 -10.47 -13.52 -2.40
N PRO A 28 -10.92 -14.69 -1.90
CA PRO A 28 -10.12 -15.49 -0.98
C PRO A 28 -8.75 -15.83 -1.56
N GLY A 29 -7.69 -15.59 -0.80
CA GLY A 29 -6.31 -15.90 -1.20
C GLY A 29 -5.57 -14.75 -1.91
N GLU A 30 -6.21 -13.61 -2.16
CA GLU A 30 -5.52 -12.42 -2.66
C GLU A 30 -4.55 -11.87 -1.61
N VAL A 31 -3.36 -11.46 -2.05
CA VAL A 31 -2.48 -10.59 -1.24
C VAL A 31 -3.00 -9.16 -1.39
N CYS A 32 -3.31 -8.51 -0.28
CA CYS A 32 -3.91 -7.18 -0.27
C CYS A 32 -3.25 -6.29 0.77
N TYR A 33 -3.35 -4.98 0.55
CA TYR A 33 -3.21 -3.99 1.60
C TYR A 33 -4.61 -3.69 2.14
N LEU A 34 -4.85 -3.98 3.42
CA LEU A 34 -6.14 -3.77 4.09
C LEU A 34 -6.00 -2.73 5.20
N ASP A 35 -7.06 -1.96 5.42
CA ASP A 35 -7.25 -1.22 6.66
C ASP A 35 -8.46 -1.81 7.44
N ASN A 36 -9.01 -1.08 8.42
CA ASN A 36 -10.18 -1.56 9.16
C ASN A 36 -11.51 -1.41 8.39
N VAL A 37 -11.50 -0.74 7.23
CA VAL A 37 -12.72 -0.49 6.42
C VAL A 37 -12.81 -1.50 5.29
N GLY A 38 -11.69 -1.80 4.63
CA GLY A 38 -11.66 -2.76 3.54
C GLY A 38 -10.31 -2.76 2.83
N ALA A 39 -10.30 -3.24 1.59
CA ALA A 39 -9.09 -3.21 0.79
C ALA A 39 -8.74 -1.77 0.40
N VAL A 40 -7.46 -1.45 0.59
CA VAL A 40 -6.81 -0.24 0.09
C VAL A 40 -6.33 -0.51 -1.32
N CYS A 41 -5.62 -1.63 -1.52
CA CYS A 41 -5.26 -2.15 -2.84
C CYS A 41 -5.38 -3.68 -2.87
N ARG A 42 -5.69 -4.24 -4.04
CA ARG A 42 -5.89 -5.69 -4.28
C ARG A 42 -4.83 -6.29 -5.20
N CYS A 43 -4.73 -7.62 -5.19
CA CYS A 43 -3.84 -8.40 -6.05
C CYS A 43 -2.38 -7.92 -5.99
N TRP A 44 -1.90 -7.72 -4.76
CA TRP A 44 -0.60 -7.17 -4.41
C TRP A 44 -0.32 -5.84 -5.10
N ASN A 45 -1.19 -4.86 -4.84
CA ASN A 45 -1.13 -3.50 -5.37
C ASN A 45 -1.32 -3.37 -6.90
N TRP A 46 -1.90 -4.39 -7.56
CA TRP A 46 -2.27 -4.31 -8.97
C TRP A 46 -3.52 -3.45 -9.22
N ARG A 47 -4.44 -3.42 -8.25
CA ARG A 47 -5.68 -2.62 -8.32
C ARG A 47 -5.76 -1.69 -7.12
N ASP A 48 -5.73 -0.39 -7.38
CA ASP A 48 -5.86 0.65 -6.36
C ASP A 48 -7.33 0.94 -6.05
N GLY A 49 -7.65 1.10 -4.77
CA GLY A 49 -8.99 1.43 -4.30
C GLY A 49 -9.31 2.91 -4.49
N GLN A 50 -10.49 3.21 -5.05
CA GLN A 50 -10.96 4.57 -5.26
C GLN A 50 -11.08 5.37 -3.96
N ARG A 51 -11.47 4.70 -2.86
CA ARG A 51 -11.65 5.30 -1.53
C ARG A 51 -10.37 5.98 -1.01
N THR A 52 -9.20 5.41 -1.29
CA THR A 52 -7.90 5.83 -0.76
C THR A 52 -7.02 6.51 -1.81
N MET A 53 -7.59 6.83 -2.98
CA MET A 53 -6.89 7.55 -4.04
C MET A 53 -6.34 8.90 -3.53
N ALA A 54 -5.11 9.23 -3.95
CA ALA A 54 -4.56 10.56 -3.75
C ALA A 54 -5.37 11.63 -4.53
N THR A 55 -5.65 12.75 -3.87
CA THR A 55 -6.36 13.89 -4.46
C THR A 55 -5.59 15.17 -4.19
N GLU A 56 -6.01 16.27 -4.79
CA GLU A 56 -5.48 17.61 -4.50
C GLU A 56 -5.57 18.01 -3.01
N LYS A 57 -6.43 17.33 -2.23
CA LYS A 57 -6.58 17.57 -0.79
C LYS A 57 -5.71 16.66 0.06
N THR A 58 -5.06 15.66 -0.52
CA THR A 58 -4.22 14.71 0.22
C THR A 58 -3.05 15.43 0.89
N LYS A 59 -2.87 15.17 2.18
CA LYS A 59 -1.76 15.73 3.00
C LYS A 59 -0.80 14.66 3.49
N ASN A 60 -1.31 13.46 3.74
CA ASN A 60 -0.54 12.30 4.13
C ASN A 60 -0.83 11.19 3.12
N ALA A 61 0.21 10.46 2.71
CA ALA A 61 0.12 9.31 1.84
C ALA A 61 1.14 8.28 2.28
N PHE A 62 0.84 7.00 2.05
CA PHE A 62 1.85 5.96 2.06
C PHE A 62 2.26 5.66 0.62
N MET A 63 3.49 5.20 0.43
CA MET A 63 4.01 4.74 -0.85
C MET A 63 4.55 3.35 -0.65
N VAL A 64 4.33 2.46 -1.63
CA VAL A 64 4.75 1.07 -1.57
C VAL A 64 5.67 0.74 -2.75
N ILE A 65 6.63 -0.14 -2.48
CA ILE A 65 7.46 -0.80 -3.49
C ILE A 65 7.46 -2.28 -3.13
N GLU A 66 7.05 -3.13 -4.05
CA GLU A 66 6.98 -4.57 -3.85
C GLU A 66 8.25 -5.28 -4.34
N CYS A 67 8.75 -6.23 -3.55
CA CYS A 67 9.86 -7.10 -3.93
C CYS A 67 9.50 -8.56 -3.68
N VAL A 68 9.45 -9.34 -4.76
CA VAL A 68 9.13 -10.78 -4.70
C VAL A 68 10.37 -11.66 -4.59
N ASP A 69 11.56 -11.11 -4.85
CA ASP A 69 12.84 -11.81 -4.88
C ASP A 69 13.68 -11.41 -3.67
N PRO A 70 13.83 -12.29 -2.66
CA PRO A 70 14.62 -11.99 -1.46
C PRO A 70 16.08 -11.64 -1.75
N SER A 71 16.65 -12.11 -2.87
CA SER A 71 18.03 -11.78 -3.24
C SER A 71 18.23 -10.31 -3.61
N ARG A 72 17.12 -9.59 -3.86
CA ARG A 72 17.10 -8.17 -4.23
C ARG A 72 16.79 -7.24 -3.05
N ILE A 73 16.83 -7.72 -1.82
CA ILE A 73 16.48 -6.91 -0.65
C ILE A 73 17.30 -5.62 -0.53
N GLU A 74 18.58 -5.65 -0.88
CA GLU A 74 19.42 -4.44 -0.87
C GLU A 74 19.04 -3.44 -1.97
N ALA A 75 18.59 -3.95 -3.12
CA ALA A 75 18.05 -3.08 -4.18
C ALA A 75 16.70 -2.45 -3.76
N LEU A 76 15.86 -3.18 -3.02
CA LEU A 76 14.63 -2.62 -2.43
C LEU A 76 14.99 -1.50 -1.43
N ARG A 77 15.95 -1.73 -0.54
CA ARG A 77 16.41 -0.72 0.43
C ARG A 77 16.89 0.56 -0.27
N ALA A 78 17.76 0.41 -1.28
CA ALA A 78 18.24 1.54 -2.06
C ALA A 78 17.11 2.29 -2.76
N ALA A 79 16.14 1.57 -3.35
CA ALA A 79 14.98 2.19 -3.99
C ALA A 79 14.08 2.94 -2.99
N MET A 80 13.89 2.41 -1.78
CA MET A 80 13.16 3.11 -0.72
C MET A 80 13.86 4.38 -0.27
N GLU A 81 15.19 4.37 -0.14
CA GLU A 81 15.97 5.57 0.17
C GLU A 81 15.89 6.64 -0.93
N GLU A 82 15.95 6.21 -2.19
CA GLU A 82 15.81 7.10 -3.35
C GLU A 82 14.41 7.72 -3.41
N LEU A 83 13.37 6.91 -3.20
CA LEU A 83 12.00 7.38 -3.11
C LEU A 83 11.83 8.41 -1.99
N ALA A 84 12.35 8.12 -0.78
CA ALA A 84 12.30 9.03 0.35
C ALA A 84 12.97 10.39 0.06
N LYS A 85 14.14 10.39 -0.58
CA LYS A 85 14.81 11.62 -1.04
C LYS A 85 13.95 12.38 -2.04
N GLY A 86 13.37 11.67 -3.02
CA GLY A 86 12.50 12.26 -4.04
C GLY A 86 11.24 12.92 -3.44
N VAL A 87 10.65 12.35 -2.39
CA VAL A 87 9.51 12.96 -1.68
C VAL A 87 9.90 14.33 -1.10
N THR A 88 11.05 14.42 -0.46
CA THR A 88 11.52 15.70 0.11
C THR A 88 11.92 16.69 -0.97
N GLU A 89 12.63 16.25 -2.00
CA GLU A 89 13.14 17.14 -3.07
C GLU A 89 12.03 17.68 -3.97
N TYR A 90 11.10 16.81 -4.41
CA TYR A 90 10.13 17.15 -5.45
C TYR A 90 8.74 17.45 -4.93
N LEU A 91 8.33 16.85 -3.80
CA LEU A 91 6.98 17.02 -3.25
C LEU A 91 6.95 17.96 -2.03
N GLY A 92 8.11 18.36 -1.50
CA GLY A 92 8.22 19.17 -0.28
C GLY A 92 7.69 18.45 0.97
N GLY A 93 7.55 17.13 0.91
CA GLY A 93 7.06 16.30 2.00
C GLY A 93 8.17 15.85 2.94
N THR A 94 7.76 15.24 4.06
CA THR A 94 8.67 14.55 4.99
C THR A 94 8.26 13.10 5.12
N VAL A 95 9.24 12.22 5.30
CA VAL A 95 8.99 10.79 5.52
C VAL A 95 8.83 10.56 7.02
N ALA A 96 7.61 10.26 7.46
CA ALA A 96 7.33 9.96 8.85
C ALA A 96 7.85 8.58 9.26
N GLU A 97 7.67 7.58 8.39
CA GLU A 97 8.10 6.20 8.63
C GLU A 97 8.51 5.54 7.30
N ALA A 98 9.52 4.66 7.35
CA ALA A 98 9.94 3.82 6.25
C ALA A 98 10.24 2.41 6.79
N LYS A 99 9.49 1.42 6.30
CA LYS A 99 9.51 0.05 6.83
C LYS A 99 9.40 -0.99 5.71
N ILE A 100 10.20 -2.04 5.81
CA ILE A 100 10.05 -3.22 4.95
C ILE A 100 9.11 -4.18 5.67
N MET A 101 7.95 -4.42 5.08
CA MET A 101 6.95 -5.34 5.62
C MET A 101 7.24 -6.77 5.13
N THR A 102 7.12 -7.74 6.03
CA THR A 102 7.19 -9.18 5.73
C THR A 102 5.95 -9.88 6.23
N LYS A 103 5.87 -11.21 6.07
CA LYS A 103 4.79 -11.99 6.67
C LYS A 103 4.80 -11.93 8.21
N GLU A 104 5.98 -11.83 8.80
CA GLU A 104 6.18 -11.78 10.25
C GLU A 104 5.97 -10.36 10.81
N ASP A 105 6.22 -9.34 9.98
CA ASP A 105 6.03 -7.93 10.34
C ASP A 105 5.21 -7.21 9.25
N ALA A 106 3.90 -7.43 9.32
CA ALA A 106 2.96 -7.17 8.23
C ALA A 106 2.07 -5.94 8.45
N VAL A 107 2.41 -5.09 9.43
CA VAL A 107 1.59 -3.92 9.82
C VAL A 107 2.43 -2.65 9.77
N LEU A 108 1.86 -1.59 9.21
CA LEU A 108 2.36 -0.23 9.24
C LEU A 108 1.34 0.64 9.99
N GLU A 109 1.77 1.27 11.07
CA GLU A 109 0.95 2.16 11.89
C GLU A 109 0.84 3.52 11.17
N LEU A 110 -0.37 4.05 11.02
CA LEU A 110 -0.67 5.26 10.23
C LEU A 110 -1.32 6.38 11.05
#